data_AF-A0AAU9U7E1-F1
#
_entry.id   AF-A0AAU9U7E1-F1
#
_cell.length_a   1.000
_cell.length_b   1.000
_cell.length_c   1.000
_cell.angle_alpha   90.00
_cell.angle_beta   90.00
_cell.angle_gamma   90.00
#
_symmetry.space_group_name_H-M   'P 1'
#
loop_
_entity.id
_entity.type
_entity.pdbx_description
1 polymer ?
#
loop_
_entity_poly.entity_id
_entity_poly.type
_entity_poly.pdbx_seq_one_letter_code
_entity_poly.pdbx_strand_id
1 'polypeptide(L)'
;MNAQRSRQIRAILRKILTVVVEQIEDDILFEINKPIRIWERQWISRRSMLGGSSLLLKELAIEDLKEYRDSMRMTEESFNWLLNKVRPAIEKNDTHMRSAIPT
;
A
#
# COMPACT_ATOMS: atom_id res chain seq x y z
N MET A 1 55.57 14.89 26.45
CA MET A 1 54.31 14.48 27.11
C MET A 1 53.04 15.04 26.43
N ASN A 2 53.02 16.27 25.90
CA ASN A 2 51.82 16.88 25.30
C ASN A 2 51.33 16.23 23.98
N ALA A 3 52.22 15.78 23.10
CA ALA A 3 51.83 15.25 21.80
C ALA A 3 51.00 13.94 21.87
N GLN A 4 51.29 13.08 22.84
CA GLN A 4 50.57 11.81 23.07
C GLN A 4 49.13 12.09 23.56
N ARG A 5 48.98 13.04 24.49
CA ARG A 5 47.68 13.49 25.00
C ARG A 5 46.83 14.13 23.91
N SER A 6 47.43 14.98 23.06
CA SER A 6 46.74 15.57 21.90
C SER A 6 46.37 14.54 20.83
N ARG A 7 47.13 13.44 20.68
CA ARG A 7 46.73 12.31 19.81
C ARG A 7 45.54 11.55 20.38
N GLN A 8 45.54 11.26 21.67
CA GLN A 8 44.43 10.59 22.35
C GLN A 8 43.15 11.42 22.28
N ILE A 9 43.21 12.73 22.55
CA ILE A 9 42.06 13.63 22.43
C ILE A 9 41.49 13.63 21.01
N ARG A 10 42.35 13.73 19.98
CA ARG A 10 41.90 13.65 18.57
C ARG A 10 41.27 12.32 18.21
N ALA A 11 41.79 11.22 18.74
CA ALA A 11 41.21 9.89 18.52
C ALA A 11 39.81 9.78 19.16
N ILE A 12 39.64 10.31 20.37
CA ILE A 12 38.34 10.37 21.05
C ILE A 12 37.36 11.25 20.28
N LEU A 13 37.79 12.46 19.87
CA LEU A 13 36.97 13.38 19.08
C LEU A 13 36.52 12.75 17.75
N ARG A 14 37.39 12.00 17.07
CA ARG A 14 37.02 11.27 15.85
C ARG A 14 35.93 10.24 16.12
N LYS A 15 36.06 9.45 17.19
CA LYS A 15 35.03 8.46 17.55
C LYS A 15 33.70 9.11 17.86
N ILE A 16 33.71 10.20 18.64
CA ILE A 16 32.50 10.97 18.94
C ILE A 16 31.89 11.50 17.65
N LEU A 17 32.70 12.08 16.77
CA LEU A 17 32.23 12.60 15.49
C LEU A 17 31.58 11.50 14.64
N THR A 18 32.18 10.32 14.55
CA THR A 18 31.60 9.19 13.80
C THR A 18 30.23 8.81 14.34
N VAL A 19 30.09 8.63 15.66
CA VAL A 19 28.80 8.28 16.28
C VAL A 19 27.75 9.37 16.05
N VAL A 20 28.14 10.64 16.15
CA VAL A 20 27.23 11.77 15.90
C VAL A 20 26.80 11.82 14.44
N VAL A 21 27.70 11.56 13.49
CA VAL A 21 27.37 11.50 12.06
C VAL A 21 26.41 10.37 11.76
N GLU A 22 26.66 9.17 12.28
CA GLU A 22 25.77 8.01 12.11
C GLU A 22 24.36 8.31 12.66
N GLN A 23 24.26 8.90 13.85
CA GLN A 23 22.96 9.28 14.43
C GLN A 23 22.21 10.31 13.58
N ILE A 24 22.93 11.32 13.05
CA ILE A 24 22.31 12.34 12.19
C ILE A 24 21.82 11.72 10.88
N GLU A 25 22.59 10.80 10.29
CA GLU A 25 22.15 10.05 9.10
C GLU A 25 20.87 9.27 9.37
N ASP A 26 20.81 8.54 10.49
CA ASP A 26 19.62 7.80 10.90
C ASP A 26 18.40 8.71 11.12
N ASP A 27 18.58 9.85 11.80
CA ASP A 27 17.50 10.81 12.07
C ASP A 27 16.98 11.45 10.77
N ILE A 28 17.88 11.77 9.83
CA ILE A 28 17.52 12.27 8.50
C ILE A 28 16.74 11.20 7.73
N LEU A 29 17.24 9.96 7.71
CA LEU A 29 16.57 8.85 7.04
C LEU A 29 15.18 8.58 7.64
N PHE A 30 15.04 8.69 8.96
CA PHE A 30 13.75 8.55 9.63
C PHE A 30 12.77 9.65 9.19
N GLU A 31 13.18 10.92 9.20
CA GLU A 31 12.29 12.03 8.80
C GLU A 31 11.93 11.98 7.31
N ILE A 32 12.84 11.55 6.43
CA ILE A 32 12.55 11.36 4.99
C ILE A 32 11.54 10.23 4.78
N ASN A 33 11.71 9.10 5.47
CA ASN A 33 10.85 7.92 5.31
C ASN A 33 9.62 7.93 6.24
N LYS A 34 9.44 9.01 6.99
CA LYS A 34 8.34 9.14 7.94
C LYS A 34 7.02 9.02 7.18
N PRO A 35 6.18 8.03 7.53
CA PRO A 35 4.91 7.87 6.83
C PRO A 35 4.04 9.09 7.11
N ILE A 36 3.69 9.81 6.05
CA ILE A 36 2.75 10.93 6.13
C ILE A 36 1.41 10.35 6.54
N ARG A 37 0.71 11.03 7.46
CA ARG A 37 -0.66 10.67 7.80
C ARG A 37 -1.55 10.92 6.58
N ILE A 38 -2.07 9.85 5.99
CA ILE A 38 -3.03 9.90 4.89
C ILE A 38 -4.44 10.03 5.48
N TRP A 39 -5.11 11.16 5.24
CA TRP A 39 -6.49 11.39 5.67
C TRP A 39 -7.53 10.66 4.81
N GLU A 40 -7.22 10.50 3.52
CA GLU A 40 -8.08 9.82 2.56
C GLU A 40 -7.20 9.11 1.52
N ARG A 41 -7.53 7.85 1.19
CA ARG A 41 -6.86 7.11 0.10
C ARG A 41 -7.31 7.68 -1.24
N GLN A 42 -6.41 7.72 -2.22
CA GLN A 42 -6.72 8.29 -3.55
C GLN A 42 -7.93 7.64 -4.24
N TRP A 43 -8.13 6.34 -4.08
CA TRP A 43 -9.30 5.67 -4.65
C TRP A 43 -10.61 6.04 -3.92
N ILE A 44 -10.56 6.41 -2.63
CA ILE A 44 -11.74 6.86 -1.88
C ILE A 44 -12.18 8.23 -2.38
N SER A 45 -11.23 9.13 -2.68
CA SER A 45 -11.55 10.50 -3.13
C SER A 45 -12.25 10.54 -4.50
N ARG A 46 -12.11 9.49 -5.32
CA ARG A 46 -12.75 9.38 -6.64
C ARG A 46 -14.21 8.86 -6.60
N ARG A 47 -14.71 8.39 -5.45
CA ARG A 47 -16.06 7.81 -5.31
C ARG A 47 -17.19 8.76 -5.73
N SER A 48 -16.99 10.06 -5.59
CA SER A 48 -17.97 11.09 -6.00
C SER A 48 -18.14 11.18 -7.51
N MET A 49 -17.12 10.82 -8.29
CA MET A 49 -17.12 10.91 -9.76
C MET A 49 -17.48 9.58 -10.44
N LEU A 50 -16.97 8.47 -9.90
CA LEU A 50 -17.07 7.14 -10.54
C LEU A 50 -18.24 6.28 -10.01
N GLY A 51 -18.95 6.76 -8.99
CA GLY A 51 -19.96 5.97 -8.28
C GLY A 51 -19.31 5.01 -7.28
N GLY A 52 -19.87 4.93 -6.07
CA GLY A 52 -19.16 4.34 -4.93
C GLY A 52 -19.05 2.81 -4.89
N SER A 53 -19.79 2.06 -5.72
CA SER A 53 -19.97 0.61 -5.50
C SER A 53 -19.61 -0.28 -6.69
N SER A 54 -19.86 0.11 -7.94
CA SER A 54 -19.68 -0.77 -9.10
C SER A 54 -18.21 -1.00 -9.49
N LEU A 55 -17.33 -0.03 -9.21
CA LEU A 55 -15.92 -0.07 -9.58
C LEU A 55 -14.98 -0.33 -8.40
N LEU A 56 -15.48 -0.20 -7.17
CA LEU A 56 -14.69 -0.29 -5.94
C LEU A 56 -13.75 -1.51 -5.90
N LEU A 57 -14.30 -2.71 -6.07
CA LEU A 57 -13.50 -3.93 -5.98
C LEU A 57 -12.49 -4.06 -7.12
N LYS A 58 -12.81 -3.53 -8.30
CA LYS A 58 -11.89 -3.52 -9.46
C LYS A 58 -10.73 -2.54 -9.23
N GLU A 59 -11.02 -1.36 -8.69
CA GLU A 59 -9.98 -0.38 -8.33
C GLU A 59 -9.08 -0.91 -7.21
N LEU A 60 -9.66 -1.52 -6.17
CA LEU A 60 -8.90 -2.12 -5.07
C LEU A 60 -7.98 -3.25 -5.55
N ALA A 61 -8.44 -4.09 -6.48
CA ALA A 61 -7.62 -5.18 -7.01
C ALA A 61 -6.34 -4.68 -7.70
N ILE A 62 -6.36 -3.46 -8.26
CA ILE A 62 -5.22 -2.87 -8.98
C ILE A 62 -4.38 -1.98 -8.05
N GLU A 63 -5.03 -1.14 -7.24
CA GLU A 63 -4.37 -0.07 -6.49
C GLU A 63 -4.02 -0.45 -5.05
N ASP A 64 -4.76 -1.36 -4.43
CA ASP A 64 -4.56 -1.75 -3.03
C ASP A 64 -4.97 -3.20 -2.77
N LEU A 65 -4.10 -4.13 -3.18
CA LEU A 65 -4.27 -5.58 -3.01
C LEU A 65 -4.52 -5.98 -1.54
N LYS A 66 -3.95 -5.23 -0.59
CA LYS A 66 -4.13 -5.51 0.83
C LYS A 66 -5.57 -5.18 1.24
N GLU A 67 -6.05 -3.99 0.90
CA GLU A 67 -7.43 -3.60 1.23
C GLU A 67 -8.47 -4.44 0.48
N TYR A 68 -8.17 -4.85 -0.77
CA TYR A 68 -8.98 -5.84 -1.49
C TYR A 68 -9.11 -7.13 -0.69
N ARG A 69 -7.98 -7.69 -0.23
CA ARG A 69 -7.96 -8.93 0.55
C ARG A 69 -8.60 -8.76 1.92
N ASP A 70 -8.44 -7.61 2.56
CA ASP A 70 -9.07 -7.33 3.86
C ASP A 70 -10.60 -7.22 3.71
N SER A 71 -11.08 -6.65 2.61
CA SER A 71 -12.51 -6.52 2.29
C SER A 71 -13.15 -7.84 1.84
N MET A 72 -12.54 -8.54 0.88
CA MET A 72 -13.07 -9.76 0.26
C MET A 72 -12.68 -11.03 1.02
N ARG A 73 -11.70 -10.95 1.94
CA ARG A 73 -11.08 -12.09 2.64
C ARG A 73 -10.49 -13.16 1.71
N MET A 74 -10.20 -12.78 0.47
CA MET A 74 -9.59 -13.64 -0.56
C MET A 74 -8.81 -12.79 -1.57
N THR A 75 -7.98 -13.44 -2.39
CA THR A 75 -7.28 -12.78 -3.50
C THR A 75 -8.20 -12.63 -4.71
N GLU A 76 -7.84 -11.74 -5.64
CA GLU A 76 -8.62 -11.55 -6.87
C GLU A 76 -8.70 -12.84 -7.70
N GLU A 77 -7.62 -13.62 -7.76
CA GLU A 77 -7.59 -14.89 -8.50
C GLU A 77 -8.56 -15.91 -7.89
N SER A 78 -8.62 -15.96 -6.55
CA SER A 78 -9.54 -16.84 -5.83
C SER A 78 -11.00 -16.43 -6.08
N PHE A 79 -11.27 -15.13 -6.06
CA PHE A 79 -12.59 -14.59 -6.40
C PHE A 79 -12.99 -14.93 -7.84
N ASN A 80 -12.10 -14.69 -8.81
CA ASN A 80 -12.35 -14.98 -10.23
C ASN A 80 -12.54 -16.48 -10.48
N TRP A 81 -11.80 -17.33 -9.77
CA TRP A 81 -12.01 -18.78 -9.82
C TRP A 81 -13.41 -19.17 -9.33
N LEU A 82 -13.84 -18.64 -8.17
CA LEU A 82 -15.19 -18.88 -7.63
C LEU A 82 -16.26 -18.34 -8.58
N LEU A 83 -16.08 -17.12 -9.08
CA LEU A 83 -16.98 -16.48 -10.00
C LEU A 83 -17.17 -17.34 -11.25
N ASN A 84 -16.10 -17.85 -11.85
CA ASN A 84 -16.17 -18.73 -13.01
C ASN A 84 -16.92 -20.05 -12.74
N LYS A 85 -16.83 -20.57 -11.51
CA LYS A 85 -17.57 -21.79 -11.11
C LYS A 85 -19.06 -21.53 -10.95
N VAL A 86 -19.43 -20.38 -10.39
CA VAL A 86 -20.83 -20.02 -10.12
C VAL A 86 -21.49 -19.36 -11.32
N ARG A 87 -20.72 -18.79 -12.25
CA ARG A 87 -21.17 -18.05 -13.43
C ARG A 87 -22.32 -18.73 -14.19
N PRO A 88 -22.28 -20.04 -14.53
CA PRO A 88 -23.38 -20.68 -15.24
C PRO A 88 -24.73 -20.66 -14.51
N ALA A 89 -24.71 -20.52 -13.18
CA ALA A 89 -25.91 -20.51 -12.34
C ALA A 89 -26.45 -19.09 -12.08
N ILE A 90 -25.61 -18.05 -12.21
CA ILE A 90 -25.99 -16.66 -11.88
C ILE A 90 -26.09 -15.74 -13.11
N GLU A 91 -25.49 -16.14 -14.23
CA GLU A 91 -25.59 -15.40 -15.49
C GLU A 91 -27.01 -15.53 -16.04
N LYS A 92 -27.60 -14.39 -16.40
CA LYS A 92 -28.97 -14.35 -16.91
C LYS A 92 -28.95 -14.84 -18.35
N ASN A 93 -29.83 -15.78 -18.66
CA ASN A 93 -30.08 -16.20 -20.03
C ASN A 93 -31.33 -15.52 -20.58
N ASP A 94 -31.38 -15.43 -21.91
CA ASP A 94 -32.61 -15.07 -22.60
C ASP A 94 -33.73 -16.05 -22.24
N THR A 95 -34.92 -15.51 -22.05
CA THR A 95 -36.14 -16.29 -21.86
C THR A 95 -37.10 -15.96 -23.00
N HIS A 96 -38.11 -16.81 -23.20
CA HIS A 96 -39.12 -16.57 -24.23
C HIS A 96 -39.82 -15.20 -24.11
N MET A 97 -39.91 -14.64 -22.90
CA MET A 97 -40.63 -13.38 -22.65
C MET A 97 -39.72 -12.15 -22.51
N ARG A 98 -38.40 -12.34 -22.41
CA ARG A 98 -37.47 -11.27 -22.06
C ARG A 98 -36.03 -11.67 -22.40
N SER A 99 -35.32 -10.75 -23.04
CA SER A 99 -33.86 -10.83 -23.20
C SER A 99 -33.12 -10.59 -21.88
N ALA A 100 -32.01 -11.29 -21.71
CA ALA A 100 -31.03 -11.03 -20.68
C ALA A 100 -30.48 -9.61 -20.82
N ILE A 101 -30.07 -9.04 -19.69
CA ILE A 101 -29.36 -7.77 -19.71
C ILE A 101 -27.95 -8.07 -20.21
N PRO A 102 -27.43 -7.34 -21.21
CA PRO A 102 -26.07 -7.53 -21.68
C PRO A 102 -25.10 -7.37 -20.52
N THR A 103 -24.22 -8.37 -20.34
CA THR A 103 -23.17 -8.39 -19.32
C THR A 103 -21.97 -7.57 -19.73
#